data_AF-A0A2T2TP90-F1
#
_entry.id   AF-A0A2T2TP90-F1
#
_cell.length_a   1.000
_cell.length_b   1.000
_cell.length_c   1.000
_cell.angle_alpha   90.00
_cell.angle_beta   90.00
_cell.angle_gamma   90.00
#
_symmetry.space_group_name_H-M   'P 1'
#
loop_
_entity.id
_entity.type
_entity.pdbx_description
1 polymer ?
#
loop_
_entity_poly.entity_id
_entity_poly.type
_entity_poly.pdbx_seq_one_letter_code
_entity_poly.pdbx_strand_id
1 'polypeptide(L)'
;VAAFNIVGSLTMVVIEKRRDVGVLQAMGVSPQNIRRIFLTEGLLIGGVGTGAGFALGLGLALAQKHYGLVPMVGAESFLLDAYPVAVRATDLAVIGGVAMALCALAALYPAFRASSVAPARAVQME
;
A
#
# COMPACT_ATOMS: atom_id res chain seq x y z
N VAL A 1 -5.59 -9.18 -2.97
CA VAL A 1 -4.64 -9.76 -1.98
C VAL A 1 -3.89 -8.68 -1.19
N ALA A 2 -3.15 -7.77 -1.82
CA ALA A 2 -2.37 -6.72 -1.13
C ALA A 2 -3.21 -5.81 -0.22
N ALA A 3 -4.34 -5.28 -0.72
CA ALA A 3 -5.22 -4.42 0.09
C ALA A 3 -5.73 -5.13 1.37
N PHE A 4 -6.04 -6.43 1.28
CA PHE A 4 -6.48 -7.21 2.43
C PHE A 4 -5.36 -7.38 3.47
N ASN A 5 -4.12 -7.57 3.01
CA ASN A 5 -2.96 -7.66 3.89
C ASN A 5 -2.68 -6.33 4.61
N ILE A 6 -2.82 -5.19 3.91
CA ILE A 6 -2.71 -3.86 4.51
C ILE A 6 -3.80 -3.65 5.57
N VAL A 7 -5.07 -3.97 5.25
CA VAL A 7 -6.17 -3.89 6.23
C VAL A 7 -5.86 -4.77 7.46
N GLY A 8 -5.45 -6.01 7.25
CA GLY A 8 -5.12 -6.96 8.33
C GLY A 8 -3.98 -6.46 9.20
N SER A 9 -2.87 -6.05 8.58
CA SER A 9 -1.68 -5.54 9.27
C SER A 9 -1.97 -4.27 10.07
N LEU A 10 -2.59 -3.25 9.44
CA LEU A 10 -2.96 -2.01 10.14
C LEU A 10 -3.97 -2.28 11.27
N THR A 11 -4.93 -3.18 11.05
CA THR A 11 -5.89 -3.56 12.10
C THR A 11 -5.18 -4.25 13.27
N MET A 12 -4.19 -5.09 13.00
CA MET A 12 -3.38 -5.75 14.04
C MET A 12 -2.55 -4.73 14.84
N VAL A 13 -1.89 -3.79 14.15
CA VAL A 13 -1.16 -2.69 14.78
C VAL A 13 -2.08 -1.85 15.67
N VAL A 14 -3.29 -1.53 15.18
CA VAL A 14 -4.30 -0.83 15.98
C VAL A 14 -4.65 -1.62 17.23
N ILE A 15 -4.86 -2.94 17.11
CA ILE A 15 -5.22 -3.81 18.24
C ILE A 15 -4.09 -3.84 19.28
N GLU A 16 -2.85 -4.06 18.86
CA GLU A 16 -1.67 -4.08 19.74
C GLU A 16 -1.44 -2.74 20.44
N LYS A 17 -1.64 -1.62 19.73
CA LYS A 17 -1.44 -0.26 20.25
C LYS A 17 -2.69 0.40 20.83
N ARG A 18 -3.80 -0.33 21.01
CA ARG A 18 -5.04 0.24 21.59
C ARG A 18 -4.81 0.91 22.94
N ARG A 19 -3.97 0.31 23.79
CA ARG A 19 -3.65 0.85 25.12
C ARG A 19 -2.91 2.18 25.01
N ASP A 20 -1.86 2.24 24.20
CA ASP A 20 -1.07 3.45 23.95
C ASP A 20 -1.95 4.58 23.39
N VAL A 21 -2.85 4.25 22.46
CA VAL A 21 -3.83 5.19 21.90
C VAL A 21 -4.78 5.71 22.98
N GLY A 22 -5.25 4.85 23.89
CA GLY A 22 -6.08 5.25 25.03
C GLY A 22 -5.36 6.18 26.02
N VAL A 23 -4.07 5.92 26.28
CA VAL A 23 -3.23 6.81 27.11
C VAL A 23 -3.02 8.16 26.44
N LEU A 24 -2.74 8.19 25.14
CA LEU A 24 -2.63 9.43 24.36
C LEU A 24 -3.93 10.24 24.41
N GLN A 25 -5.09 9.60 24.28
CA GLN A 25 -6.39 10.29 24.43
C GLN A 25 -6.61 10.82 25.84
N ALA A 26 -6.19 10.08 26.88
CA ALA A 26 -6.27 10.54 28.27
C ALA A 26 -5.34 11.75 28.54
N MET A 27 -4.22 11.85 27.81
CA MET A 27 -3.34 13.04 27.81
C MET A 27 -3.87 14.20 26.97
N GLY A 28 -5.06 14.09 26.36
CA GLY A 28 -5.72 15.16 25.61
C GLY A 28 -5.52 15.12 24.09
N VAL A 29 -4.96 14.04 23.53
CA VAL A 29 -4.85 13.89 22.07
C VAL A 29 -6.23 13.67 21.45
N SER A 30 -6.56 14.49 20.45
CA SER A 30 -7.85 14.39 19.77
C SER A 30 -7.94 13.10 18.91
N PRO A 31 -9.13 12.48 18.79
CA PRO A 31 -9.34 11.32 17.93
C PRO A 31 -9.05 11.61 16.44
N GLN A 32 -9.11 12.88 16.02
CA GLN A 32 -8.73 13.32 14.67
C GLN A 32 -7.23 13.19 14.42
N ASN A 33 -6.39 13.49 15.41
CA ASN A 33 -4.94 13.34 15.30
C ASN A 33 -4.55 11.86 15.19
N ILE A 34 -5.21 10.98 15.95
CA ILE A 34 -5.03 9.52 15.85
C ILE A 34 -5.41 9.05 14.45
N ARG A 35 -6.55 9.52 13.91
CA ARG A 35 -6.96 9.18 12.54
C ARG A 35 -5.93 9.62 11.49
N ARG A 36 -5.31 10.79 11.67
CA ARG A 36 -4.24 11.30 10.80
C ARG A 36 -2.99 10.42 10.83
N ILE A 37 -2.60 9.90 12.00
CA ILE A 37 -1.43 9.01 12.12
C ILE A 37 -1.64 7.76 11.25
N PHE A 38 -2.76 7.06 11.43
CA PHE A 38 -3.04 5.83 10.66
C PHE A 38 -3.22 6.08 9.17
N LEU A 39 -3.82 7.22 8.79
CA LEU A 39 -3.91 7.60 7.37
C LEU A 39 -2.53 7.85 6.76
N THR A 40 -1.65 8.53 7.51
CA THR A 40 -0.27 8.81 7.05
C THR A 40 0.55 7.52 6.96
N GLU A 41 0.37 6.59 7.90
CA GLU A 41 1.00 5.27 7.88
C GLU A 41 0.56 4.46 6.64
N GLY A 42 -0.74 4.42 6.35
CA GLY A 42 -1.27 3.78 5.14
C GLY A 42 -0.74 4.43 3.84
N LEU A 43 -0.63 5.76 3.81
CA LEU A 43 -0.05 6.49 2.68
C LEU A 43 1.45 6.21 2.52
N LEU A 44 2.20 6.11 3.62
CA LEU A 44 3.62 5.79 3.60
C LEU A 44 3.87 4.37 3.09
N ILE A 45 3.13 3.39 3.62
CA ILE A 45 3.21 1.99 3.17
C ILE A 45 2.84 1.89 1.68
N GLY A 46 1.74 2.54 1.28
CA GLY A 46 1.31 2.58 -0.12
C GLY A 46 2.31 3.25 -1.05
N GLY A 47 2.91 4.36 -0.60
CA GLY A 47 3.90 5.10 -1.37
C GLY A 47 5.19 4.32 -1.57
N VAL A 48 5.73 3.72 -0.50
CA VAL A 48 6.93 2.87 -0.57
C VAL A 48 6.67 1.63 -1.42
N GLY A 49 5.52 0.97 -1.24
CA GLY A 49 5.13 -0.20 -2.02
C GLY A 49 4.96 0.11 -3.52
N THR A 50 4.30 1.23 -3.85
CA THR A 50 4.12 1.67 -5.24
C THR A 50 5.46 2.04 -5.88
N GLY A 51 6.32 2.77 -5.16
CA GLY A 51 7.66 3.14 -5.63
C GLY A 51 8.54 1.91 -5.89
N ALA A 52 8.59 0.98 -4.94
CA ALA A 52 9.33 -0.27 -5.10
C ALA A 52 8.76 -1.13 -6.24
N GLY A 53 7.43 -1.22 -6.34
CA GLY A 53 6.74 -1.94 -7.42
C GLY A 53 7.05 -1.38 -8.80
N PHE A 54 7.08 -0.05 -8.94
CA PHE A 54 7.49 0.60 -10.21
C PHE A 54 8.96 0.41 -10.52
N ALA A 55 9.85 0.53 -9.54
CA ALA A 55 11.27 0.29 -9.75
C ALA A 55 11.51 -1.15 -10.27
N LEU A 56 10.87 -2.14 -9.64
CA LEU A 56 10.95 -3.53 -10.07
C LEU A 56 10.28 -3.77 -11.42
N GLY A 57 9.07 -3.26 -11.64
CA GLY A 57 8.32 -3.44 -12.88
C GLY A 57 9.02 -2.82 -14.10
N LEU A 58 9.54 -1.60 -13.94
CA LEU A 58 10.34 -0.93 -14.97
C LEU A 58 11.68 -1.62 -15.19
N GLY A 59 12.36 -2.04 -14.10
CA GLY A 59 13.60 -2.80 -14.19
C GLY A 59 13.43 -4.09 -14.97
N LEU A 60 12.36 -4.84 -14.71
CA LEU A 60 12.02 -6.06 -15.45
C LEU A 60 11.65 -5.76 -16.91
N ALA A 61 10.87 -4.70 -17.18
CA ALA A 61 10.53 -4.32 -18.55
C ALA A 61 11.77 -3.94 -19.38
N LEU A 62 12.71 -3.21 -18.78
CA LEU A 62 13.98 -2.85 -19.41
C LEU A 62 14.89 -4.07 -19.60
N ALA A 63 14.96 -4.96 -18.60
CA ALA A 63 15.71 -6.21 -18.71
C ALA A 63 15.14 -7.10 -19.82
N GLN A 64 13.81 -7.20 -19.96
CA GLN A 64 13.18 -7.95 -21.04
C GLN A 64 13.49 -7.34 -22.42
N LYS A 65 13.52 -6.01 -22.53
CA LYS A 65 13.87 -5.32 -23.78
C LYS A 65 15.35 -5.52 -24.17
N HIS A 66 16.25 -5.57 -23.20
CA HIS A 66 17.69 -5.66 -23.45
C HIS A 66 18.18 -7.11 -23.62
N TYR A 67 17.65 -8.04 -22.83
CA TYR A 67 18.12 -9.43 -22.78
C TYR A 67 17.18 -10.42 -23.50
N GLY A 68 15.98 -9.99 -23.92
CA GLY A 68 15.05 -10.88 -24.63
C GLY A 68 14.64 -12.11 -23.80
N LEU A 69 14.51 -11.94 -22.47
CA LEU A 69 14.29 -13.03 -21.50
C LEU A 69 13.10 -13.96 -21.82
N VAL A 70 12.10 -13.46 -22.57
CA VAL A 70 10.97 -14.23 -23.08
C VAL A 70 10.99 -14.17 -24.61
N PRO A 71 11.57 -15.16 -25.29
CA PRO A 71 11.54 -15.24 -26.74
C PRO A 71 10.12 -15.54 -27.24
N MET A 72 9.74 -14.96 -28.38
CA MET A 72 8.50 -15.30 -29.08
C MET A 72 8.59 -16.74 -29.63
N VAL A 73 7.58 -17.56 -29.35
CA VAL A 73 7.44 -18.89 -29.98
C VAL A 73 7.02 -18.68 -31.44
N GLY A 74 7.94 -18.89 -32.39
CA GLY A 74 7.70 -18.72 -33.84
C GLY A 74 8.61 -17.73 -34.56
N ALA A 75 9.83 -17.49 -34.06
CA ALA A 75 10.80 -16.50 -34.57
C ALA A 75 11.38 -16.77 -35.97
N GLU A 76 10.91 -17.76 -36.73
CA GLU A 76 11.43 -18.04 -38.08
C GLU A 76 10.80 -17.18 -39.19
N SER A 77 9.76 -16.40 -38.91
CA SER A 77 8.98 -15.67 -39.95
C SER A 77 8.71 -14.19 -39.65
N PHE A 78 9.15 -13.66 -38.50
CA PHE A 78 8.94 -12.26 -38.13
C PHE A 78 10.26 -11.57 -37.76
N LEU A 79 10.48 -10.37 -38.29
CA LEU A 79 11.62 -9.46 -38.05
C LEU A 79 11.77 -8.98 -36.57
N LEU A 80 11.11 -9.61 -35.60
CA LEU A 80 11.08 -9.20 -34.19
C LEU A 80 11.40 -10.39 -33.26
N ASP A 81 12.61 -10.40 -32.68
CA ASP A 81 13.15 -11.45 -31.80
C ASP A 81 12.58 -11.45 -30.36
N ALA A 82 11.81 -10.45 -29.94
CA ALA A 82 11.33 -10.31 -28.56
C ALA A 82 9.90 -9.74 -28.46
N TYR A 83 9.15 -10.16 -27.42
CA TYR A 83 7.81 -9.63 -27.16
C TYR A 83 7.86 -8.13 -26.86
N PRO A 84 7.22 -7.26 -27.68
CA PRO A 84 7.37 -5.82 -27.55
C PRO A 84 6.67 -5.32 -26.28
N VAL A 85 7.46 -5.02 -25.25
CA VAL A 85 6.98 -4.36 -24.03
C VAL A 85 6.91 -2.86 -24.27
N ALA A 86 5.70 -2.34 -24.44
CA ALA A 86 5.44 -0.90 -24.55
C ALA A 86 5.09 -0.33 -23.17
N VAL A 87 6.06 0.31 -22.52
CA VAL A 87 5.82 1.03 -21.26
C VAL A 87 5.16 2.37 -21.60
N ARG A 88 3.88 2.53 -21.26
CA ARG A 88 3.15 3.79 -21.44
C ARG A 88 3.07 4.53 -20.10
N ALA A 89 3.40 5.82 -20.11
CA ALA A 89 3.33 6.67 -18.92
C ALA A 89 1.90 6.75 -18.34
N THR A 90 0.88 6.64 -19.20
CA THR A 90 -0.53 6.58 -18.79
C THR A 90 -0.83 5.37 -17.92
N ASP A 91 -0.29 4.20 -18.29
CA ASP A 91 -0.56 2.95 -17.56
C ASP A 91 0.12 2.99 -16.18
N LEU A 92 1.34 3.53 -16.12
CA LEU A 92 2.02 3.80 -14.85
C LEU A 92 1.22 4.75 -13.96
N ALA A 93 0.73 5.87 -14.51
CA ALA A 93 -0.06 6.83 -13.75
C ALA A 93 -1.37 6.22 -13.22
N VAL A 94 -2.07 5.43 -14.03
CA VAL A 94 -3.32 4.76 -13.64
C VAL A 94 -3.05 3.70 -12.57
N ILE A 95 -2.05 2.84 -12.77
CA ILE A 95 -1.69 1.80 -11.79
C ILE A 95 -1.29 2.42 -10.46
N GLY A 96 -0.46 3.47 -10.48
CA GLY A 96 -0.01 4.17 -9.28
C GLY A 96 -1.15 4.86 -8.56
N GLY A 97 -2.03 5.54 -9.32
CA GLY A 97 -3.23 6.18 -8.78
C GLY A 97 -4.17 5.18 -8.12
N VAL A 98 -4.45 4.05 -8.77
CA VAL A 98 -5.31 2.98 -8.24
C VAL A 98 -4.67 2.32 -7.02
N ALA A 99 -3.38 2.04 -7.05
CA ALA A 99 -2.66 1.45 -5.91
C ALA A 99 -2.71 2.38 -4.68
N MET A 100 -2.44 3.67 -4.86
CA MET A 100 -2.52 4.67 -3.80
C MET A 100 -3.95 4.82 -3.26
N ALA A 101 -4.95 4.88 -4.14
CA ALA A 101 -6.35 4.96 -3.75
C ALA A 101 -6.77 3.74 -2.91
N LEU A 102 -6.37 2.54 -3.32
CA LEU A 102 -6.64 1.31 -2.55
C LEU A 102 -5.95 1.31 -1.19
N CYS A 103 -4.71 1.78 -1.09
CA CYS A 103 -4.01 1.89 0.19
C CYS A 103 -4.70 2.90 1.12
N ALA A 104 -5.11 4.05 0.60
CA ALA A 104 -5.86 5.05 1.36
C ALA A 104 -7.22 4.51 1.84
N LEU A 105 -7.96 3.83 0.97
CA LEU A 105 -9.24 3.17 1.31
C LEU A 105 -9.06 2.07 2.35
N ALA A 106 -8.03 1.25 2.22
CA ALA A 106 -7.69 0.21 3.18
C ALA A 106 -7.34 0.80 4.56
N ALA A 107 -6.62 1.93 4.60
CA ALA A 107 -6.22 2.60 5.84
C ALA A 107 -7.37 3.38 6.50
N LEU A 108 -8.41 3.76 5.77
CA LEU A 108 -9.58 4.44 6.33
C LEU A 108 -10.29 3.57 7.38
N TYR A 109 -10.48 2.28 7.12
CA TYR A 109 -11.15 1.36 8.05
C TYR A 109 -10.47 1.28 9.45
N PRO A 110 -9.17 0.98 9.56
CA PRO A 110 -8.46 0.96 10.84
C PRO A 110 -8.37 2.36 11.46
N ALA A 111 -8.22 3.42 10.67
CA ALA A 111 -8.16 4.80 11.19
C ALA A 111 -9.47 5.20 11.89
N PHE A 112 -10.62 4.86 11.31
CA PHE A 112 -11.92 5.05 11.98
C PHE A 112 -12.04 4.19 13.23
N ARG A 113 -11.69 2.91 13.16
CA ARG A 113 -11.70 2.00 14.32
C ARG A 113 -10.82 2.48 15.48
N ALA A 114 -9.62 2.97 15.20
CA ALA A 114 -8.69 3.50 16.20
C ALA A 114 -9.22 4.77 16.88
N SER A 115 -9.85 5.67 16.11
CA SER A 115 -10.43 6.90 16.65
C SER A 115 -11.64 6.67 17.56
N SER A 116 -12.33 5.53 17.39
CA SER A 116 -13.52 5.15 18.16
C SER A 116 -13.24 4.34 19.44
N VAL A 117 -11.96 4.10 19.77
CA VAL A 117 -11.59 3.43 21.03
C VAL A 117 -11.92 4.37 22.18
N ALA A 118 -12.95 4.04 22.96
CA ALA A 118 -13.35 4.85 24.11
C ALA A 118 -12.30 4.77 25.24
N PRO A 119 -11.83 5.91 25.79
CA PRO A 119 -10.76 5.94 26.79
C PRO A 119 -11.10 5.16 28.08
N ALA A 120 -12.39 5.11 28.45
CA ALA A 120 -12.86 4.38 29.64
C ALA A 120 -12.62 2.85 29.56
N ARG A 121 -12.59 2.27 28.35
CA ARG A 121 -12.29 0.83 28.17
C ARG A 121 -10.80 0.51 28.11
N ALA A 122 -9.94 1.50 27.88
CA ALA A 122 -8.49 1.29 27.80
C ALA A 122 -7.82 1.15 29.18
N VAL A 123 -8.45 1.66 30.24
CA VAL A 123 -7.97 1.59 31.63
C VAL A 123 -8.55 0.41 32.40
N GLN A 124 -9.71 -0.14 31.98
CA GLN A 124 -10.37 -1.28 32.62
C GLN A 124 -9.91 -2.67 32.12
N MET A 125 -9.01 -2.73 31.14
CA MET A 125 -8.42 -4.00 30.68
C MET A 125 -7.23 -4.32 31.60
N GLU A 126 -7.53 -4.74 32.83
CA GLU A 126 -6.61 -5.54 33.66
C GLU A 126 -6.78 -7.02 33.35
#